data_AF-A0A395XQV6-F1
#
_entry.id   AF-A0A395XQV6-F1
#
_cell.length_a   1.000
_cell.length_b   1.000
_cell.length_c   1.000
_cell.angle_alpha   90.00
_cell.angle_beta   90.00
_cell.angle_gamma   90.00
#
_symmetry.space_group_name_H-M   'P 1'
#
loop_
_entity.id
_entity.type
_entity.pdbx_description
1 polymer ?
#
loop_
_entity_poly.entity_id
_entity_poly.type
_entity_poly.pdbx_seq_one_letter_code
_entity_poly.pdbx_strand_id
1 'polypeptide(L)'
;MEYEGRICRAPMERASYMLPVMVGCSYNKCKFCNLFRDLKYRELPLEQVEEELQRVKNLGGNPRKIFLGDGNAFGLKMDRLRAILDLIDKYFPNCQMINMDATVTSIRLKSDEELQELYDRKVRHLYLGIESGLDDVLKFMRKEHTQDQAYKEIARIQRVGLIFDAHVMSGVAGKGRGQENAIALAEFLNKTQPDRIVNFSLFLHNQVALYEDIKSGAFIPADEVENMEEERTLIGLLKEGPDGHQMLYDGFNDFLELRVKGKVPKDAPRMIEKLTEAIEKYKDEPPIYAYVRGDCPDLSMCDGGRWLWEMDDSKLAQYNDKEKKLG
;
A
#
# COMPACT_ATOMS: atom_id res chain seq x y z
N MET A 1 5.44 -6.90 -23.68
CA MET A 1 4.42 -7.75 -23.07
C MET A 1 3.06 -7.07 -23.23
N GLU A 2 2.06 -7.77 -23.74
CA GLU A 2 0.66 -7.35 -23.51
C GLU A 2 0.30 -7.77 -22.08
N TYR A 3 0.26 -6.79 -21.18
CA TYR A 3 -0.01 -7.01 -19.76
C TYR A 3 -1.32 -6.32 -19.39
N GLU A 4 -2.25 -7.11 -18.88
CA GLU A 4 -3.62 -6.71 -18.53
C GLU A 4 -3.82 -6.40 -17.03
N GLY A 5 -2.75 -6.44 -16.23
CA GLY A 5 -2.81 -6.10 -14.81
C GLY A 5 -2.65 -4.61 -14.53
N ARG A 6 -2.79 -4.23 -13.26
CA ARG A 6 -2.63 -2.85 -12.80
C ARG A 6 -1.25 -2.68 -12.19
N ILE A 7 -0.42 -1.81 -12.80
CA ILE A 7 0.90 -1.49 -12.26
C ILE A 7 0.71 -0.57 -11.04
N CYS A 8 0.64 -1.17 -9.85
CA CYS A 8 0.76 -0.47 -8.59
C CYS A 8 2.21 -0.59 -8.09
N ARG A 9 2.78 0.52 -7.61
CA ARG A 9 4.11 0.53 -7.01
C ARG A 9 4.23 1.66 -6.01
N ALA A 10 4.99 1.42 -4.94
CA ALA A 10 5.39 2.48 -4.05
C ALA A 10 6.13 3.59 -4.84
N PRO A 11 5.95 4.88 -4.51
CA PRO A 11 6.63 5.99 -5.16
C PRO A 11 8.17 5.85 -5.23
N MET A 12 8.74 5.14 -4.25
CA MET A 12 10.17 4.86 -4.13
C MET A 12 10.69 3.86 -5.18
N GLU A 13 9.78 3.17 -5.87
CA GLU A 13 10.05 2.24 -6.97
C GLU A 13 9.84 2.89 -8.34
N ARG A 14 9.65 4.23 -8.42
CA ARG A 14 9.41 4.94 -9.69
C ARG A 14 10.47 4.70 -10.77
N ALA A 15 11.71 4.49 -10.35
CA ALA A 15 12.87 4.27 -11.22
C ALA A 15 13.19 2.79 -11.44
N SER A 16 12.46 1.89 -10.78
CA SER A 16 12.65 0.44 -10.93
C SER A 16 12.02 -0.03 -12.23
N TYR A 17 12.68 -0.98 -12.89
CA TYR A 17 12.05 -1.71 -13.98
C TYR A 17 10.98 -2.65 -13.40
N MET A 18 9.74 -2.42 -13.81
CA MET A 18 8.60 -3.23 -13.39
C MET A 18 8.57 -4.48 -14.25
N LEU A 19 8.77 -5.65 -13.65
CA LEU A 19 8.64 -6.93 -14.33
C LEU A 19 7.37 -7.63 -13.83
N PRO A 20 6.31 -7.71 -14.67
CA PRO A 20 5.13 -8.48 -14.31
C PRO A 20 5.45 -9.98 -14.27
N VAL A 21 5.05 -10.64 -13.18
CA VAL A 21 5.23 -12.10 -12.99
C VAL A 21 3.93 -12.83 -12.63
N MET A 22 2.89 -12.05 -12.34
CA MET A 22 1.53 -12.47 -12.03
C MET A 22 0.56 -11.35 -12.43
N VAL A 23 -0.73 -11.54 -12.17
CA VAL A 23 -1.78 -10.52 -12.27
C VAL A 23 -2.60 -10.58 -10.98
N GLY A 24 -2.89 -9.43 -10.37
CA GLY A 24 -3.81 -9.35 -9.22
C GLY A 24 -3.14 -9.68 -7.87
N CYS A 25 -3.94 -10.05 -6.86
CA CYS A 25 -3.43 -10.45 -5.54
C CYS A 25 -3.83 -11.90 -5.23
N SER A 26 -2.90 -12.71 -4.72
CA SER A 26 -3.20 -14.10 -4.32
C SER A 26 -4.11 -14.20 -3.09
N TYR A 27 -4.21 -13.14 -2.28
CA TYR A 27 -5.11 -13.08 -1.12
C TYR A 27 -6.49 -12.51 -1.47
N ASN A 28 -6.53 -11.31 -2.08
CA ASN A 28 -7.70 -10.59 -2.60
C ASN A 28 -8.98 -10.60 -1.71
N LYS A 29 -8.83 -10.61 -0.38
CA LYS A 29 -9.96 -10.71 0.58
C LYS A 29 -10.13 -9.50 1.50
N CYS A 30 -9.17 -8.58 1.53
CA CYS A 30 -9.25 -7.34 2.32
C CYS A 30 -10.55 -6.60 2.00
N LYS A 31 -11.26 -6.09 3.01
CA LYS A 31 -12.56 -5.44 2.80
C LYS A 31 -12.49 -4.10 2.06
N PHE A 32 -11.39 -3.37 2.22
CA PHE A 32 -11.19 -2.02 1.67
C PHE A 32 -10.55 -2.03 0.27
N CYS A 33 -9.83 -3.09 -0.11
CA CYS A 33 -9.00 -3.08 -1.31
C CYS A 33 -9.85 -3.13 -2.59
N ASN A 34 -9.73 -2.11 -3.44
CA ASN A 34 -10.31 -2.10 -4.78
C ASN A 34 -9.26 -2.35 -5.89
N LEU A 35 -7.99 -2.48 -5.52
CA LEU A 35 -6.88 -2.44 -6.48
C LEU A 35 -6.85 -3.64 -7.44
N PHE A 36 -7.29 -4.82 -7.00
CA PHE A 36 -7.23 -6.06 -7.79
C PHE A 36 -8.59 -6.78 -7.84
N ARG A 37 -9.69 -6.07 -7.55
CA ARG A 37 -11.00 -6.71 -7.35
C ARG A 37 -11.62 -7.23 -8.65
N ASP A 38 -11.41 -6.49 -9.72
CA ASP A 38 -11.79 -6.79 -11.10
C ASP A 38 -10.86 -7.80 -11.78
N LEU A 39 -9.68 -8.04 -11.19
CA LEU A 39 -8.66 -8.93 -11.75
C LEU A 39 -8.73 -10.35 -11.17
N LYS A 40 -8.76 -11.35 -12.04
CA LYS A 40 -8.62 -12.75 -11.64
C LYS A 40 -7.14 -13.07 -11.43
N TYR A 41 -6.79 -13.47 -10.20
CA TYR A 41 -5.43 -13.87 -9.89
C TYR A 41 -4.95 -15.01 -10.80
N ARG A 42 -3.76 -14.81 -11.38
CA ARG A 42 -3.05 -15.83 -12.17
C ARG A 42 -1.56 -15.53 -12.19
N GLU A 43 -0.74 -16.57 -12.25
CA GLU A 43 0.69 -16.45 -12.53
C GLU A 43 0.88 -16.33 -14.04
N LEU A 44 1.82 -15.49 -14.49
CA LEU A 44 2.15 -15.40 -15.93
C LEU A 44 2.97 -16.64 -16.34
N PRO A 45 2.82 -17.22 -17.54
CA PRO A 45 3.73 -18.27 -18.00
C PRO A 45 5.20 -17.81 -17.92
N LEU A 46 6.13 -18.71 -17.57
CA LEU A 46 7.55 -18.35 -17.47
C LEU A 46 8.11 -17.90 -18.82
N GLU A 47 7.59 -18.47 -19.91
CA GLU A 47 7.91 -18.11 -21.28
C GLU A 47 7.58 -16.64 -21.54
N GLN A 48 6.42 -16.16 -21.09
CA GLN A 48 6.03 -14.76 -21.23
C GLN A 48 6.93 -13.82 -20.42
N VAL A 49 7.37 -14.25 -19.23
CA VAL A 49 8.33 -13.49 -18.43
C VAL A 49 9.70 -13.42 -19.14
N GLU A 50 10.18 -14.54 -19.67
CA GLU A 50 11.45 -14.61 -20.41
C GLU A 50 11.42 -13.78 -21.69
N GLU A 51 10.33 -13.83 -22.47
CA GLU A 51 10.13 -13.01 -23.66
C GLU A 51 10.23 -11.51 -23.36
N GLU A 52 9.68 -11.07 -22.22
CA GLU A 52 9.75 -9.67 -21.81
C GLU A 52 11.18 -9.26 -21.43
N LEU A 53 11.91 -10.13 -20.71
CA LEU A 53 13.32 -9.92 -20.39
C LEU A 53 14.18 -9.84 -21.67
N GLN A 54 13.94 -10.74 -22.63
CA GLN A 54 14.60 -10.72 -23.94
C GLN A 54 14.29 -9.43 -24.70
N ARG A 55 13.02 -9.01 -24.74
CA ARG A 55 12.60 -7.77 -25.41
C ARG A 55 13.35 -6.56 -24.87
N VAL A 56 13.41 -6.39 -23.55
CA VAL A 56 14.10 -5.27 -22.93
C VAL A 56 15.61 -5.33 -23.18
N LYS A 57 16.23 -6.51 -23.08
CA LYS A 57 17.66 -6.69 -23.42
C LYS A 57 17.96 -6.34 -24.88
N ASN A 58 17.12 -6.77 -25.81
CA ASN A 58 17.29 -6.51 -27.24
C ASN A 58 17.15 -5.02 -27.59
N LEU A 59 16.43 -4.26 -26.77
CA LEU A 59 16.37 -2.79 -26.85
C LEU A 59 17.57 -2.09 -26.16
N GLY A 60 18.55 -2.85 -25.68
CA GLY A 60 19.73 -2.33 -24.96
C GLY A 60 19.50 -2.10 -23.46
N GLY A 61 18.37 -2.55 -22.91
CA GLY A 61 18.04 -2.42 -21.49
C GLY A 61 18.84 -3.39 -20.62
N ASN A 62 19.30 -2.91 -19.46
CA ASN A 62 19.95 -3.71 -18.42
C ASN A 62 19.71 -3.06 -17.04
N PRO A 63 18.48 -3.14 -16.52
CA PRO A 63 18.07 -2.43 -15.32
C PRO A 63 18.84 -2.90 -14.08
N ARG A 64 19.34 -1.94 -13.29
CA ARG A 64 20.04 -2.21 -12.03
C ARG A 64 19.08 -2.54 -10.89
N LYS A 65 17.84 -2.05 -10.97
CA LYS A 65 16.80 -2.23 -9.97
C LYS A 65 15.52 -2.73 -10.64
N ILE A 66 14.99 -3.83 -10.12
CA ILE A 66 13.78 -4.47 -10.65
C ILE A 66 12.77 -4.57 -9.51
N PHE A 67 11.50 -4.40 -9.85
CA PHE A 67 10.39 -4.59 -8.93
C PHE A 67 9.43 -5.63 -9.48
N LEU A 68 9.16 -6.67 -8.69
CA LEU A 68 8.13 -7.66 -8.95
C LEU A 68 6.90 -7.25 -8.14
N GLY A 69 5.94 -6.62 -8.82
CA GLY A 69 4.80 -5.98 -8.17
C GLY A 69 3.54 -6.83 -8.12
N ASP A 70 2.41 -6.19 -8.44
CA ASP A 70 1.06 -6.69 -8.18
C ASP A 70 0.82 -6.88 -6.66
N GLY A 71 -0.11 -7.75 -6.26
CA GLY A 71 -0.53 -7.81 -4.87
C GLY A 71 0.33 -8.65 -3.92
N ASN A 72 1.19 -9.55 -4.42
CA ASN A 72 1.99 -10.48 -3.60
C ASN A 72 2.99 -11.32 -4.42
N ALA A 73 3.90 -10.71 -5.20
CA ALA A 73 4.88 -11.45 -5.99
C ALA A 73 5.76 -12.39 -5.14
N PHE A 74 6.09 -11.98 -3.91
CA PHE A 74 6.85 -12.82 -2.98
C PHE A 74 6.14 -14.14 -2.61
N GLY A 75 4.81 -14.18 -2.76
CA GLY A 75 3.96 -15.35 -2.52
C GLY A 75 4.07 -16.46 -3.56
N LEU A 76 4.77 -16.24 -4.67
CA LEU A 76 5.07 -17.30 -5.63
C LEU A 76 5.88 -18.42 -4.97
N LYS A 77 5.66 -19.66 -5.43
CA LYS A 77 6.41 -20.85 -4.97
C LYS A 77 7.91 -20.66 -5.19
N MET A 78 8.72 -21.22 -4.30
CA MET A 78 10.17 -20.98 -4.31
C MET A 78 10.84 -21.40 -5.63
N ASP A 79 10.54 -22.58 -6.17
CA ASP A 79 11.10 -23.02 -7.46
C ASP A 79 10.78 -22.06 -8.61
N ARG A 80 9.59 -21.46 -8.57
CA ARG A 80 9.17 -20.48 -9.57
C ARG A 80 9.89 -19.14 -9.40
N LEU A 81 10.01 -18.65 -8.16
CA LEU A 81 10.83 -17.46 -7.88
C LEU A 81 12.28 -17.68 -8.31
N ARG A 82 12.85 -18.84 -7.99
CA ARG A 82 14.20 -19.23 -8.41
C ARG A 82 14.37 -19.11 -9.93
N ALA A 83 13.46 -19.71 -10.69
CA ALA A 83 13.47 -19.62 -12.16
C ALA A 83 13.40 -18.17 -12.67
N ILE A 84 12.53 -17.33 -12.09
CA ILE A 84 12.42 -15.91 -12.46
C ILE A 84 13.72 -15.15 -12.15
N LEU A 85 14.30 -15.37 -10.97
CA LEU A 85 15.54 -14.70 -10.55
C LEU A 85 16.73 -15.14 -11.41
N ASP A 86 16.81 -16.42 -11.78
CA ASP A 86 17.81 -16.94 -12.72
C ASP A 86 17.68 -16.30 -14.11
N LEU A 87 16.46 -16.13 -14.61
CA LEU A 87 16.21 -15.43 -15.86
C LEU A 87 16.61 -13.95 -15.77
N ILE A 88 16.28 -13.27 -14.68
CA ILE A 88 16.71 -11.89 -14.44
C ILE A 88 18.23 -11.78 -14.48
N ASP A 89 18.97 -12.66 -13.80
CA ASP A 89 20.44 -12.61 -13.78
C ASP A 89 21.04 -12.90 -15.17
N LYS A 90 20.48 -13.88 -15.89
CA LYS A 90 20.86 -14.22 -17.29
C LYS A 90 20.68 -13.04 -18.25
N TYR A 91 19.57 -12.33 -18.17
CA TYR A 91 19.24 -11.26 -19.12
C TYR A 91 19.78 -9.90 -18.69
N PHE A 92 19.85 -9.64 -17.38
CA PHE A 92 20.27 -8.37 -16.78
C PHE A 92 21.38 -8.57 -15.74
N PRO A 93 22.62 -8.89 -16.18
CA PRO A 93 23.73 -9.16 -15.25
C PRO A 93 24.12 -7.96 -14.39
N ASN A 94 23.71 -6.73 -14.77
CA ASN A 94 23.94 -5.53 -13.96
C ASN A 94 22.84 -5.30 -12.91
N CYS A 95 21.83 -6.18 -12.83
CA CYS A 95 20.83 -6.13 -11.78
C CYS A 95 21.52 -6.31 -10.42
N GLN A 96 21.26 -5.40 -9.49
CA GLN A 96 21.85 -5.35 -8.16
C GLN A 96 20.79 -5.53 -7.06
N MET A 97 19.52 -5.28 -7.39
CA MET A 97 18.46 -5.20 -6.40
C MET A 97 17.12 -5.59 -7.04
N ILE A 98 16.45 -6.54 -6.38
CA ILE A 98 15.12 -6.99 -6.74
C ILE A 98 14.22 -6.76 -5.53
N ASN A 99 13.17 -5.98 -5.73
CA ASN A 99 12.21 -5.60 -4.71
C ASN A 99 10.85 -6.22 -5.03
N MET A 100 10.03 -6.50 -4.03
CA MET A 100 8.75 -7.20 -4.24
C MET A 100 7.65 -6.71 -3.31
N ASP A 101 6.41 -6.78 -3.78
CA ASP A 101 5.24 -6.80 -2.90
C ASP A 101 5.13 -8.17 -2.21
N ALA A 102 4.86 -8.16 -0.91
CA ALA A 102 4.77 -9.33 -0.05
C ALA A 102 3.61 -9.22 0.96
N THR A 103 3.27 -10.37 1.54
CA THR A 103 2.32 -10.46 2.66
C THR A 103 3.03 -11.11 3.84
N VAL A 104 2.60 -10.83 5.06
CA VAL A 104 3.11 -11.52 6.25
C VAL A 104 2.94 -13.05 6.11
N THR A 105 1.82 -13.49 5.54
CA THR A 105 1.57 -14.91 5.27
C THR A 105 2.57 -15.50 4.27
N SER A 106 2.94 -14.78 3.19
CA SER A 106 3.90 -15.32 2.21
C SER A 106 5.31 -15.47 2.77
N ILE A 107 5.73 -14.61 3.71
CA ILE A 107 6.97 -14.80 4.47
C ILE A 107 6.89 -16.04 5.36
N ARG A 108 5.79 -16.19 6.11
CA ARG A 108 5.58 -17.36 6.99
C ARG A 108 5.68 -18.70 6.25
N LEU A 109 5.29 -18.73 4.98
CA LEU A 109 5.30 -19.93 4.15
C LEU A 109 6.69 -20.27 3.59
N LYS A 110 7.69 -19.42 3.74
CA LYS A 110 9.08 -19.68 3.34
C LYS A 110 9.92 -20.12 4.54
N SER A 111 10.83 -21.06 4.35
CA SER A 111 11.81 -21.44 5.38
C SER A 111 12.89 -20.37 5.54
N ASP A 112 13.64 -20.40 6.64
CA ASP A 112 14.75 -19.46 6.85
C ASP A 112 15.85 -19.64 5.79
N GLU A 113 16.06 -20.86 5.30
CA GLU A 113 17.00 -21.16 4.20
C GLU A 113 16.51 -20.58 2.86
N GLU A 114 15.20 -20.65 2.58
CA GLU A 114 14.63 -20.02 1.39
C GLU A 114 14.72 -18.49 1.45
N LEU A 115 14.53 -17.90 2.64
CA LEU A 115 14.73 -16.45 2.83
C LEU A 115 16.19 -16.05 2.58
N GLN A 116 17.15 -16.83 3.08
CA GLN A 116 18.57 -16.59 2.81
C GLN A 116 18.89 -16.74 1.32
N GLU A 117 18.36 -17.76 0.64
CA GLU A 117 18.57 -17.93 -0.79
C GLU A 117 18.04 -16.74 -1.59
N LEU A 118 16.86 -16.22 -1.24
CA LEU A 118 16.31 -15.03 -1.89
C LEU A 118 17.22 -13.82 -1.69
N TYR A 119 17.76 -13.62 -0.49
CA TYR A 119 18.76 -12.57 -0.24
C TYR A 119 20.01 -12.75 -1.12
N ASP A 120 20.55 -13.96 -1.22
CA ASP A 120 21.74 -14.25 -2.04
C ASP A 120 21.46 -13.99 -3.53
N ARG A 121 20.21 -14.17 -3.96
CA ARG A 121 19.69 -13.87 -5.30
C ARG A 121 19.28 -12.40 -5.50
N LYS A 122 19.87 -11.49 -4.73
CA LYS A 122 19.72 -10.02 -4.86
C LYS A 122 18.32 -9.49 -4.50
N VAL A 123 17.46 -10.29 -3.86
CA VAL A 123 16.23 -9.76 -3.26
C VAL A 123 16.61 -8.87 -2.07
N ARG A 124 16.01 -7.68 -1.98
CA ARG A 124 16.35 -6.71 -0.92
C ARG A 124 15.13 -6.19 -0.19
N HIS A 125 14.27 -5.40 -0.85
CA HIS A 125 13.12 -4.80 -0.18
C HIS A 125 11.85 -5.62 -0.37
N LEU A 126 11.12 -5.82 0.72
CA LEU A 126 9.78 -6.39 0.74
C LEU A 126 8.79 -5.36 1.29
N TYR A 127 7.81 -5.00 0.45
CA TYR A 127 6.72 -4.11 0.82
C TYR A 127 5.56 -4.90 1.39
N LEU A 128 5.21 -4.64 2.65
CA LEU A 128 4.13 -5.35 3.34
C LEU A 128 3.02 -4.38 3.73
N GLY A 129 1.79 -4.73 3.39
CA GLY A 129 0.59 -4.06 3.91
C GLY A 129 0.36 -4.40 5.36
N ILE A 130 0.76 -3.51 6.27
CA ILE A 130 0.47 -3.58 7.72
C ILE A 130 -0.87 -2.91 8.01
N GLU A 131 -1.19 -1.82 7.31
CA GLU A 131 -2.43 -1.01 7.42
C GLU A 131 -2.68 -0.35 8.78
N SER A 132 -2.73 -1.13 9.86
CA SER A 132 -3.18 -0.73 11.20
C SER A 132 -2.33 -1.37 12.30
N GLY A 133 -2.23 -0.71 13.44
CA GLY A 133 -1.62 -1.26 14.65
C GLY A 133 -2.58 -2.10 15.52
N LEU A 134 -3.85 -2.21 15.15
CA LEU A 134 -4.91 -2.78 15.97
C LEU A 134 -5.42 -4.12 15.40
N ASP A 135 -5.27 -5.21 16.15
CA ASP A 135 -5.64 -6.56 15.69
C ASP A 135 -7.14 -6.73 15.42
N ASP A 136 -8.00 -6.04 16.16
CA ASP A 136 -9.44 -6.07 15.92
C ASP A 136 -9.81 -5.37 14.59
N VAL A 137 -9.12 -4.28 14.26
CA VAL A 137 -9.25 -3.58 12.97
C VAL A 137 -8.74 -4.45 11.83
N LEU A 138 -7.55 -5.07 11.98
CA LEU A 138 -7.01 -6.00 10.98
C LEU A 138 -7.97 -7.18 10.71
N LYS A 139 -8.52 -7.76 11.78
CA LYS A 139 -9.51 -8.83 11.69
C LYS A 139 -10.79 -8.36 11.01
N PHE A 140 -11.32 -7.20 11.39
CA PHE A 140 -12.52 -6.61 10.78
C PHE A 140 -12.31 -6.38 9.28
N MET A 141 -11.16 -5.83 8.90
CA MET A 141 -10.76 -5.54 7.52
C MET A 141 -10.36 -6.79 6.73
N ARG A 142 -10.40 -7.97 7.35
CA ARG A 142 -9.97 -9.26 6.76
C ARG A 142 -8.56 -9.15 6.22
N LYS A 143 -7.60 -8.70 7.03
CA LYS A 143 -6.19 -8.90 6.76
C LYS A 143 -5.78 -10.32 7.14
N GLU A 144 -4.80 -10.84 6.44
CA GLU A 144 -4.31 -12.22 6.56
C GLU A 144 -3.32 -12.44 7.70
N HIS A 145 -3.17 -11.47 8.60
CA HIS A 145 -2.20 -11.54 9.70
C HIS A 145 -2.67 -10.78 10.94
N THR A 146 -2.05 -11.12 12.07
CA THR A 146 -2.07 -10.33 13.32
C THR A 146 -0.76 -9.56 13.49
N GLN A 147 -0.73 -8.60 14.41
CA GLN A 147 0.47 -7.87 14.82
C GLN A 147 1.60 -8.83 15.22
N ASP A 148 1.31 -9.83 16.07
CA ASP A 148 2.29 -10.83 16.51
C ASP A 148 2.92 -11.62 15.35
N GLN A 149 2.10 -11.96 14.35
CA GLN A 149 2.61 -12.63 13.15
C GLN A 149 3.50 -11.68 12.35
N ALA A 150 3.08 -10.43 12.16
CA ALA A 150 3.89 -9.44 11.47
C ALA A 150 5.24 -9.22 12.17
N TYR A 151 5.27 -9.03 13.49
CA TYR A 151 6.51 -8.92 14.27
C TYR A 151 7.44 -10.12 14.05
N LYS A 152 6.90 -11.33 14.18
CA LYS A 152 7.69 -12.56 14.03
C LYS A 152 8.32 -12.66 12.63
N GLU A 153 7.50 -12.47 11.59
CA GLU A 153 7.93 -12.67 10.21
C GLU A 153 8.84 -11.54 9.71
N ILE A 154 8.63 -10.29 10.16
CA ILE A 154 9.55 -9.18 9.89
C ILE A 154 10.93 -9.44 10.52
N ALA A 155 10.95 -9.91 11.78
CA ALA A 155 12.20 -10.27 12.44
C ALA A 155 12.93 -11.43 11.76
N ARG A 156 12.23 -12.31 11.02
CA ARG A 156 12.86 -13.38 10.22
C ARG A 156 13.54 -12.81 8.98
N ILE A 157 12.87 -11.95 8.22
CA ILE A 157 13.46 -11.38 6.99
C ILE A 157 14.65 -10.46 7.33
N GLN A 158 14.57 -9.70 8.41
CA GLN A 158 15.67 -8.82 8.85
C GLN A 158 16.91 -9.62 9.28
N ARG A 159 16.74 -10.82 9.86
CA ARG A 159 17.86 -11.69 10.25
C ARG A 159 18.72 -12.14 9.07
N VAL A 160 18.13 -12.31 7.89
CA VAL A 160 18.86 -12.65 6.65
C VAL A 160 19.28 -11.41 5.85
N GLY A 161 19.02 -10.20 6.36
CA GLY A 161 19.41 -8.94 5.74
C GLY A 161 18.40 -8.36 4.73
N LEU A 162 17.20 -8.95 4.59
CA LEU A 162 16.12 -8.35 3.80
C LEU A 162 15.55 -7.12 4.52
N ILE A 163 15.11 -6.15 3.72
CA ILE A 163 14.64 -4.85 4.18
C ILE A 163 13.11 -4.86 4.17
N PHE A 164 12.52 -4.46 5.29
CA PHE A 164 11.08 -4.28 5.44
C PHE A 164 10.67 -2.85 5.06
N ASP A 165 9.69 -2.72 4.17
CA ASP A 165 8.99 -1.48 3.87
C ASP A 165 7.51 -1.64 4.22
N ALA A 166 6.93 -0.64 4.89
CA ALA A 166 5.56 -0.66 5.39
C ALA A 166 4.61 0.08 4.46
N HIS A 167 3.50 -0.56 4.09
CA HIS A 167 2.28 0.14 3.67
C HIS A 167 1.32 0.22 4.87
N VAL A 168 0.86 1.42 5.19
CA VAL A 168 -0.06 1.72 6.28
C VAL A 168 -1.21 2.59 5.76
N MET A 169 -2.28 2.72 6.56
CA MET A 169 -3.47 3.43 6.09
C MET A 169 -4.15 4.24 7.19
N SER A 170 -4.18 5.57 7.04
CA SER A 170 -5.00 6.44 7.88
C SER A 170 -6.50 6.25 7.59
N GLY A 171 -7.34 6.33 8.63
CA GLY A 171 -8.79 6.16 8.55
C GLY A 171 -9.26 4.71 8.54
N VAL A 172 -8.36 3.73 8.46
CA VAL A 172 -8.70 2.30 8.39
C VAL A 172 -9.40 1.79 9.66
N ALA A 173 -9.16 2.42 10.80
CA ALA A 173 -9.83 2.07 12.06
C ALA A 173 -11.27 2.58 12.13
N GLY A 174 -11.65 3.53 11.26
CA GLY A 174 -12.93 4.20 11.29
C GLY A 174 -13.00 5.34 12.30
N LYS A 175 -14.14 6.02 12.32
CA LYS A 175 -14.40 7.24 13.09
C LYS A 175 -14.19 7.06 14.58
N GLY A 176 -13.51 8.03 15.19
CA GLY A 176 -13.18 8.09 16.61
C GLY A 176 -12.03 7.19 17.04
N ARG A 177 -11.38 6.47 16.12
CA ARG A 177 -10.35 5.47 16.44
C ARG A 177 -8.95 5.83 15.92
N GLY A 178 -8.79 6.96 15.23
CA GLY A 178 -7.51 7.37 14.66
C GLY A 178 -6.39 7.50 15.69
N GLN A 179 -6.66 8.08 16.87
CA GLN A 179 -5.62 8.28 17.91
C GLN A 179 -5.08 6.97 18.48
N GLU A 180 -5.94 6.00 18.80
CA GLU A 180 -5.48 4.70 19.30
C GLU A 180 -4.74 3.90 18.23
N ASN A 181 -5.18 3.97 16.97
CA ASN A 181 -4.49 3.31 15.87
C ASN A 181 -3.11 3.93 15.63
N ALA A 182 -2.99 5.26 15.63
CA ALA A 182 -1.71 5.95 15.49
C ALA A 182 -0.71 5.55 16.56
N ILE A 183 -1.15 5.44 17.83
CA ILE A 183 -0.29 5.02 18.95
C ILE A 183 0.17 3.58 18.75
N ALA A 184 -0.76 2.65 18.52
CA ALA A 184 -0.44 1.23 18.35
C ALA A 184 0.45 0.99 17.12
N LEU A 185 0.18 1.69 16.02
CA LEU A 185 0.97 1.62 14.80
C LEU A 185 2.37 2.24 15.00
N ALA A 186 2.48 3.34 15.74
CA ALA A 186 3.78 3.91 16.08
C ALA A 186 4.62 2.95 16.93
N GLU A 187 4.01 2.25 17.89
CA GLU A 187 4.68 1.19 18.66
C GLU A 187 5.22 0.08 17.75
N PHE A 188 4.38 -0.39 16.82
CA PHE A 188 4.79 -1.38 15.82
C PHE A 188 5.97 -0.90 14.98
N LEU A 189 5.84 0.26 14.33
CA LEU A 189 6.86 0.78 13.42
C LEU A 189 8.16 1.10 14.16
N ASN A 190 8.09 1.65 15.38
CA ASN A 190 9.27 1.92 16.22
C ASN A 190 10.00 0.63 16.61
N LYS A 191 9.29 -0.50 16.73
CA LYS A 191 9.91 -1.79 17.06
C LYS A 191 10.43 -2.51 15.82
N THR A 192 9.72 -2.44 14.69
CA THR A 192 10.10 -3.13 13.45
C THR A 192 11.06 -2.36 12.57
N GLN A 193 11.16 -1.04 12.73
CA GLN A 193 12.09 -0.15 12.01
C GLN A 193 12.12 -0.39 10.48
N PRO A 194 11.01 -0.16 9.76
CA PRO A 194 11.02 -0.23 8.30
C PRO A 194 11.99 0.78 7.68
N ASP A 195 12.48 0.54 6.47
CA ASP A 195 13.24 1.56 5.73
C ASP A 195 12.30 2.64 5.16
N ARG A 196 11.10 2.23 4.73
CA ARG A 196 10.08 3.12 4.16
C ARG A 196 8.71 2.90 4.79
N ILE A 197 7.97 3.99 4.94
CA ILE A 197 6.56 4.00 5.33
C ILE A 197 5.78 4.72 4.22
N VAL A 198 4.88 4.01 3.56
CA VAL A 198 3.93 4.58 2.61
C VAL A 198 2.57 4.58 3.28
N ASN A 199 2.04 5.76 3.57
CA ASN A 199 0.72 5.92 4.19
C ASN A 199 -0.29 6.39 3.13
N PHE A 200 -1.41 5.70 3.00
CA PHE A 200 -2.54 6.14 2.17
C PHE A 200 -3.72 6.48 3.06
N SER A 201 -4.46 7.55 2.79
CA SER A 201 -5.80 7.69 3.38
C SER A 201 -6.74 6.62 2.81
N LEU A 202 -7.64 6.10 3.63
CA LEU A 202 -8.60 5.08 3.22
C LEU A 202 -9.53 5.64 2.12
N PHE A 203 -9.44 5.07 0.93
CA PHE A 203 -10.44 5.30 -0.11
C PHE A 203 -11.66 4.42 0.09
N LEU A 204 -12.83 5.05 0.10
CA LEU A 204 -14.12 4.41 0.16
C LEU A 204 -14.59 4.10 -1.27
N HIS A 205 -14.95 2.85 -1.55
CA HIS A 205 -15.35 2.44 -2.89
C HIS A 205 -16.59 1.55 -2.85
N ASN A 206 -17.58 1.81 -3.71
CA ASN A 206 -18.87 1.09 -3.67
C ASN A 206 -18.81 -0.38 -4.11
N GLN A 207 -17.75 -0.80 -4.79
CA GLN A 207 -17.56 -2.20 -5.22
C GLN A 207 -16.80 -3.06 -4.20
N VAL A 208 -16.32 -2.50 -3.08
CA VAL A 208 -15.60 -3.29 -2.07
C VAL A 208 -16.49 -3.70 -0.91
N ALA A 209 -16.13 -4.80 -0.23
CA ALA A 209 -16.95 -5.36 0.84
C ALA A 209 -17.18 -4.39 2.01
N LEU A 210 -16.23 -3.49 2.27
CA LEU A 210 -16.36 -2.46 3.31
C LEU A 210 -17.58 -1.55 3.08
N TYR A 211 -18.02 -1.34 1.84
CA TYR A 211 -19.17 -0.49 1.55
C TYR A 211 -20.48 -1.02 2.13
N GLU A 212 -20.66 -2.35 2.16
CA GLU A 212 -21.82 -2.97 2.80
C GLU A 212 -21.81 -2.79 4.33
N ASP A 213 -20.62 -2.84 4.94
CA ASP A 213 -20.48 -2.54 6.37
C ASP A 213 -20.83 -1.08 6.65
N ILE A 214 -20.55 -0.16 5.73
CA ILE A 214 -20.93 1.24 5.93
C ILE A 214 -22.42 1.46 5.77
N LYS A 215 -23.05 0.90 4.72
CA LYS A 215 -24.50 1.01 4.52
C LYS A 215 -25.30 0.45 5.69
N SER A 216 -24.79 -0.60 6.34
CA SER A 216 -25.42 -1.20 7.51
C SER A 216 -25.09 -0.48 8.83
N GLY A 217 -24.17 0.49 8.81
CA GLY A 217 -23.67 1.18 10.01
C GLY A 217 -22.69 0.35 10.85
N ALA A 218 -22.24 -0.80 10.37
CA ALA A 218 -21.23 -1.63 11.02
C ALA A 218 -19.82 -1.03 10.94
N PHE A 219 -19.57 -0.13 9.99
CA PHE A 219 -18.37 0.71 9.92
C PHE A 219 -18.77 2.16 9.68
N ILE A 220 -18.23 3.08 10.46
CA ILE A 220 -18.41 4.52 10.26
C ILE A 220 -17.06 5.07 9.81
N PRO A 221 -16.91 5.61 8.58
CA PRO A 221 -15.65 6.16 8.12
C PRO A 221 -15.23 7.40 8.92
N ALA A 222 -13.93 7.53 9.14
CA ALA A 222 -13.31 8.79 9.53
C ALA A 222 -13.35 9.78 8.35
N ASP A 223 -13.49 11.07 8.63
CA ASP A 223 -13.34 12.11 7.61
C ASP A 223 -11.85 12.45 7.39
N GLU A 224 -11.54 13.21 6.35
CA GLU A 224 -10.16 13.54 6.01
C GLU A 224 -9.46 14.38 7.10
N VAL A 225 -10.20 15.14 7.92
CA VAL A 225 -9.60 15.86 9.06
C VAL A 225 -9.12 14.87 10.10
N GLU A 226 -9.96 13.90 10.47
CA GLU A 226 -9.57 12.84 11.41
C GLU A 226 -8.40 11.99 10.85
N ASN A 227 -8.39 11.70 9.54
CA ASN A 227 -7.28 10.98 8.88
C ASN A 227 -5.94 11.75 9.00
N MET A 228 -5.96 13.07 8.81
CA MET A 228 -4.78 13.93 8.98
C MET A 228 -4.36 14.05 10.46
N GLU A 229 -5.30 14.07 11.40
CA GLU A 229 -5.00 14.06 12.83
C GLU A 229 -4.33 12.76 13.27
N GLU A 230 -4.82 11.62 12.78
CA GLU A 230 -4.19 10.31 12.94
C GLU A 230 -2.76 10.29 12.37
N GLU A 231 -2.59 10.75 11.13
CA GLU A 231 -1.28 10.84 10.47
C GLU A 231 -0.31 11.74 11.25
N ARG A 232 -0.78 12.90 11.73
CA ARG A 232 0.01 13.84 12.53
C ARG A 232 0.46 13.21 13.84
N THR A 233 -0.44 12.51 14.54
CA THR A 233 -0.10 11.78 15.76
C THR A 233 0.94 10.70 15.47
N LEU A 234 0.74 9.89 14.43
CA LEU A 234 1.68 8.84 14.03
C LEU A 234 3.09 9.40 13.82
N ILE A 235 3.24 10.42 12.97
CA ILE A 235 4.54 11.04 12.68
C ILE A 235 5.21 11.59 13.95
N GLY A 236 4.44 12.20 14.86
CA GLY A 236 4.95 12.72 16.13
C GLY A 236 5.44 11.67 17.11
N LEU A 237 5.03 10.40 16.94
CA LEU A 237 5.41 9.29 17.81
C LEU A 237 6.53 8.41 17.24
N LEU A 238 6.89 8.58 15.97
CA LEU A 238 7.98 7.83 15.35
C LEU A 238 9.33 8.28 15.90
N LYS A 239 10.21 7.32 16.14
CA LYS A 239 11.50 7.49 16.81
C LYS A 239 12.62 6.98 15.93
N GLU A 240 13.78 7.56 16.15
CA GLU A 240 15.04 7.08 15.57
C GLU A 240 15.31 5.65 16.03
N GLY A 241 15.73 4.80 15.10
CA GLY A 241 16.10 3.42 15.36
C GLY A 241 17.55 3.26 15.83
N PRO A 242 18.00 2.02 16.05
CA PRO A 242 19.41 1.72 16.31
C PRO A 242 20.34 2.35 15.26
N ASP A 243 21.54 2.76 15.69
CA ASP A 243 22.57 3.34 14.83
C ASP A 243 22.13 4.59 14.02
N GLY A 244 21.11 5.30 14.51
CA GLY A 244 20.60 6.51 13.88
C GLY A 244 19.66 6.25 12.70
N HIS A 245 19.12 5.03 12.56
CA HIS A 245 18.21 4.69 11.47
C HIS A 245 17.02 5.66 11.40
N GLN A 246 16.75 6.18 10.21
CA GLN A 246 15.64 7.09 9.92
C GLN A 246 14.72 6.42 8.91
N MET A 247 13.41 6.51 9.13
CA MET A 247 12.42 5.95 8.21
C MET A 247 12.06 6.98 7.14
N LEU A 248 12.00 6.56 5.88
CA LEU A 248 11.51 7.41 4.78
C LEU A 248 9.99 7.35 4.73
N TYR A 249 9.33 8.43 5.11
CA TYR A 249 7.88 8.54 5.15
C TYR A 249 7.33 9.26 3.91
N ASP A 250 6.28 8.72 3.31
CA ASP A 250 5.54 9.31 2.19
C ASP A 250 4.03 9.03 2.38
N GLY A 251 3.30 10.07 2.80
CA GLY A 251 1.87 10.05 3.09
C GLY A 251 1.05 10.72 2.00
N PHE A 252 -0.07 10.08 1.66
CA PHE A 252 -0.98 10.43 0.56
C PHE A 252 -2.39 10.64 1.10
N ASN A 253 -2.82 11.90 1.19
CA ASN A 253 -4.24 12.26 1.31
C ASN A 253 -4.68 12.76 -0.07
N ASP A 254 -4.80 11.83 -1.01
CA ASP A 254 -4.93 12.14 -2.44
C ASP A 254 -6.20 12.92 -2.77
N PHE A 255 -7.28 12.72 -2.02
CA PHE A 255 -8.53 13.46 -2.23
C PHE A 255 -8.38 14.96 -1.92
N LEU A 256 -7.56 15.31 -0.92
CA LEU A 256 -7.22 16.70 -0.58
C LEU A 256 -5.98 17.21 -1.33
N GLU A 257 -5.43 16.41 -2.23
CA GLU A 257 -4.16 16.65 -2.93
C GLU A 257 -3.00 16.98 -1.97
N LEU A 258 -3.05 16.42 -0.75
CA LEU A 258 -2.07 16.68 0.30
C LEU A 258 -1.08 15.52 0.41
N ARG A 259 0.19 15.81 0.08
CA ARG A 259 1.30 14.87 0.24
C ARG A 259 2.26 15.29 1.34
N VAL A 260 2.53 14.41 2.31
CA VAL A 260 3.43 14.65 3.45
C VAL A 260 4.62 13.70 3.35
N LYS A 261 5.83 14.24 3.17
CA LYS A 261 7.03 13.42 2.97
C LYS A 261 8.22 13.94 3.75
N GLY A 262 9.06 13.04 4.23
CA GLY A 262 10.30 13.36 4.95
C GLY A 262 10.96 12.14 5.58
N LYS A 263 12.15 12.34 6.15
CA LYS A 263 12.81 11.36 7.01
C LYS A 263 12.33 11.55 8.43
N VAL A 264 11.71 10.55 9.04
CA VAL A 264 11.24 10.63 10.44
C VAL A 264 12.24 9.93 11.37
N PRO A 265 12.52 10.50 12.56
CA PRO A 265 11.91 11.71 13.15
C PRO A 265 12.50 13.05 12.69
N LYS A 266 13.62 13.09 11.96
CA LYS A 266 14.34 14.34 11.62
C LYS A 266 13.47 15.46 11.04
N ASP A 267 12.63 15.13 10.06
CA ASP A 267 11.76 16.06 9.33
C ASP A 267 10.34 16.16 9.94
N ALA A 268 10.07 15.44 11.04
CA ALA A 268 8.75 15.39 11.67
C ALA A 268 8.18 16.77 12.02
N PRO A 269 8.96 17.75 12.56
CA PRO A 269 8.42 19.07 12.88
C PRO A 269 7.77 19.77 11.68
N ARG A 270 8.43 19.78 10.51
CA ARG A 270 7.90 20.38 9.27
C ARG A 270 6.70 19.60 8.74
N MET A 271 6.72 18.27 8.86
CA MET A 271 5.61 17.42 8.41
C MET A 271 4.35 17.64 9.27
N ILE A 272 4.52 17.74 10.58
CA ILE A 272 3.46 18.03 11.55
C ILE A 272 2.89 19.43 11.34
N GLU A 273 3.74 20.43 11.09
CA GLU A 273 3.31 21.79 10.76
C GLU A 273 2.42 21.80 9.52
N LYS A 274 2.86 21.14 8.44
CA LYS A 274 2.08 21.02 7.19
C LYS A 274 0.71 20.37 7.42
N LEU A 275 0.64 19.30 8.23
CA LEU A 275 -0.62 18.66 8.58
C LEU A 275 -1.50 19.58 9.44
N THR A 276 -0.90 20.32 10.37
CA THR A 276 -1.62 21.25 11.24
C THR A 276 -2.25 22.39 10.45
N GLU A 277 -1.54 22.97 9.48
CA GLU A 277 -2.10 23.97 8.57
C GLU A 277 -3.27 23.42 7.75
N ALA A 278 -3.16 22.19 7.26
CA ALA A 278 -4.23 21.54 6.50
C ALA A 278 -5.45 21.22 7.38
N ILE A 279 -5.23 20.69 8.60
CA ILE A 279 -6.30 20.44 9.58
C ILE A 279 -7.03 21.75 9.90
N GLU A 280 -6.30 22.83 10.20
CA GLU A 280 -6.89 24.12 10.52
C GLU A 280 -7.72 24.70 9.37
N LYS A 281 -7.29 24.45 8.12
CA LYS A 281 -8.04 24.85 6.93
C LYS A 281 -9.38 24.13 6.78
N TYR A 282 -9.47 22.85 7.15
CA TYR A 282 -10.65 22.01 6.87
C TYR A 282 -11.51 21.69 8.09
N LYS A 283 -11.07 21.96 9.32
CA LYS A 283 -11.79 21.57 10.56
C LYS A 283 -13.20 22.16 10.70
N ASP A 284 -13.43 23.34 10.13
CA ASP A 284 -14.70 24.07 10.21
C ASP A 284 -15.56 23.85 8.94
N GLU A 285 -15.03 23.12 7.94
CA GLU A 285 -15.73 22.75 6.73
C GLU A 285 -16.63 21.51 6.96
N PRO A 286 -17.65 21.27 6.11
CA PRO A 286 -18.40 20.03 6.13
C PRO A 286 -17.46 18.80 6.01
N PRO A 287 -17.73 17.68 6.71
CA PRO A 287 -16.87 16.50 6.65
C PRO A 287 -16.63 15.99 5.23
N ILE A 288 -15.36 15.82 4.90
CA ILE A 288 -14.88 15.35 3.60
C ILE A 288 -14.51 13.87 3.72
N TYR A 289 -14.90 13.05 2.75
CA TYR A 289 -14.54 11.64 2.69
C TYR A 289 -13.94 11.32 1.31
N ALA A 290 -12.81 10.63 1.29
CA ALA A 290 -12.19 10.14 0.05
C ALA A 290 -13.00 8.99 -0.57
N TYR A 291 -14.11 9.32 -1.24
CA TYR A 291 -15.00 8.35 -1.88
C TYR A 291 -14.88 8.34 -3.40
N VAL A 292 -14.81 7.15 -3.97
CA VAL A 292 -14.60 6.92 -5.40
C VAL A 292 -15.71 6.03 -5.93
N ARG A 293 -16.33 6.42 -7.05
CA ARG A 293 -17.28 5.60 -7.82
C ARG A 293 -16.65 5.22 -9.17
N GLY A 294 -16.32 3.95 -9.36
CA GLY A 294 -15.81 3.43 -10.63
C GLY A 294 -14.29 3.34 -10.66
N ASP A 295 -13.71 3.18 -11.86
CA ASP A 295 -12.27 3.11 -12.01
C ASP A 295 -11.64 4.50 -11.85
N CYS A 296 -10.59 4.57 -11.02
CA CYS A 296 -9.76 5.76 -10.84
C CYS A 296 -9.33 6.31 -12.23
N PRO A 297 -9.52 7.62 -12.53
CA PRO A 297 -9.40 8.73 -11.59
C PRO A 297 -10.65 9.61 -11.38
N ASP A 298 -11.87 9.16 -11.67
CA ASP A 298 -13.06 10.02 -11.51
C ASP A 298 -13.48 10.17 -10.03
N LEU A 299 -12.78 11.06 -9.31
CA LEU A 299 -13.05 11.47 -7.91
C LEU A 299 -14.21 12.47 -7.88
N SER A 300 -15.23 12.28 -7.03
CA SER A 300 -16.37 13.20 -6.89
C SER A 300 -16.48 13.74 -5.45
N MET A 301 -16.70 15.04 -5.27
CA MET A 301 -16.93 15.65 -3.95
C MET A 301 -18.29 15.29 -3.37
N CYS A 302 -18.33 15.02 -2.06
CA CYS A 302 -19.57 14.74 -1.33
C CYS A 302 -19.88 15.89 -0.38
N ASP A 303 -20.98 16.61 -0.62
CA ASP A 303 -21.45 17.67 0.27
C ASP A 303 -21.98 17.10 1.60
N GLY A 304 -21.23 17.25 2.69
CA GLY A 304 -21.72 17.02 4.05
C GLY A 304 -22.10 15.57 4.37
N GLY A 305 -21.51 14.58 3.70
CA GLY A 305 -21.57 13.14 4.03
C GLY A 305 -22.92 12.43 3.88
N ARG A 306 -24.07 13.12 3.84
CA ARG A 306 -25.40 12.50 3.62
C ARG A 306 -25.53 11.87 2.23
N TRP A 307 -24.90 12.47 1.22
CA TRP A 307 -24.99 12.05 -0.17
C TRP A 307 -24.16 10.80 -0.50
N LEU A 308 -23.13 10.48 0.30
CA LEU A 308 -22.29 9.28 0.10
C LEU A 308 -23.11 7.98 0.19
N TRP A 309 -24.16 8.01 1.01
CA TRP A 309 -24.94 6.85 1.45
C TRP A 309 -26.31 6.74 0.76
N GLU A 310 -26.77 7.77 0.06
CA GLU A 310 -28.16 7.89 -0.45
C GLU A 310 -28.32 7.80 -1.98
N MET A 311 -27.23 7.65 -2.74
CA MET A 311 -27.28 7.65 -4.21
C MET A 311 -27.31 6.25 -4.84
N ASP A 312 -28.41 5.91 -5.51
CA ASP A 312 -28.42 4.89 -6.58
C ASP A 312 -27.92 5.49 -7.91
N ASP A 313 -27.53 4.64 -8.86
CA ASP A 313 -26.93 5.00 -10.16
C ASP A 313 -27.75 6.01 -10.99
N SER A 314 -29.07 6.04 -10.82
CA SER A 314 -30.00 6.93 -11.54
C SER A 314 -29.88 8.41 -11.15
N LYS A 315 -29.51 8.72 -9.90
CA LYS A 315 -29.35 10.10 -9.42
C LYS A 315 -28.02 10.72 -9.85
N LEU A 316 -27.00 9.88 -10.11
CA LEU A 316 -25.66 10.30 -10.54
C LEU A 316 -25.67 10.82 -11.98
N ALA A 317 -26.43 10.16 -12.87
CA ALA A 317 -26.59 10.58 -14.27
C ALA A 317 -27.18 12.00 -14.40
N GLN A 318 -28.12 12.35 -13.50
CA GLN A 318 -28.75 13.67 -13.49
C GLN A 318 -27.81 14.78 -13.00
N TYR A 319 -26.78 14.46 -12.20
CA TYR A 319 -25.80 15.42 -11.71
C TYR A 319 -24.68 15.67 -12.73
N ASN A 320 -24.18 14.62 -13.40
CA ASN A 320 -23.20 14.75 -14.49
C ASN A 320 -23.73 15.61 -15.66
N ASP A 321 -25.04 15.58 -15.90
CA ASP A 321 -25.71 16.46 -16.87
C ASP A 321 -25.90 17.91 -16.38
N LYS A 322 -25.88 18.14 -15.05
CA LYS A 322 -25.93 19.48 -14.46
C LYS A 322 -24.57 20.17 -14.51
N GLU A 323 -23.46 19.48 -14.23
CA GLU A 323 -22.12 20.08 -14.34
C GLU A 323 -21.72 20.37 -15.79
N LYS A 324 -22.11 19.52 -16.75
CA LYS A 324 -21.94 19.83 -18.19
C LYS A 324 -22.67 21.08 -18.67
N LYS A 325 -23.66 21.57 -17.90
CA LYS A 325 -24.43 22.79 -18.22
C LYS A 325 -23.94 24.02 -17.46
N LEU A 326 -23.00 23.86 -16.54
CA LEU A 326 -22.43 24.93 -15.71
C LEU A 326 -20.94 25.20 -16.00
N GLY A 327 -20.35 24.45 -16.94
CA GLY A 327 -19.01 24.70 -17.50
C GLY A 327 -19.05 25.52 -18.79
#